data_AF-A0A956EFG7-F1
#
_entry.id   AF-A0A956EFG7-F1
#
_cell.length_a   1.000
_cell.length_b   1.000
_cell.length_c   1.000
_cell.angle_alpha   90.00
_cell.angle_beta   90.00
_cell.angle_gamma   90.00
#
_symmetry.space_group_name_H-M   'P 1'
#
loop_
_entity.id
_entity.type
_entity.pdbx_description
1 polymer ?
#
loop_
_entity_poly.entity_id
_entity_poly.type
_entity_poly.pdbx_seq_one_letter_code
_entity_poly.pdbx_strand_id
1 'polypeptide(L)'
;HGDWIDRLRAADNDREVEIAAKATPAEKMVNPVDLCRRMDAVLEEDSVLVADGGDFVATASYTMSPRGPLRWLDPGVFGTLGVGAGFALGAKLARPEAETWILYGDGSVGYSLAEFDTFARHGVPVIAVVGNDACWSQIAREQVEILGDDVGCPLARTDYHRAAEGFGGVGFVIGESAEIEPVLAAAKEAARAGKPVLINAHLATTDFRKGSISM
;
A
#
# COMPACT_ATOMS: atom_id res chain seq x y z
N HIS A 1 -11.35 35.89 2.10
CA HIS A 1 -11.07 34.45 1.90
C HIS A 1 -10.12 33.85 2.93
N GLY A 2 -9.26 34.63 3.63
CA GLY A 2 -8.34 34.10 4.66
C GLY A 2 -9.02 33.29 5.76
N ASP A 3 -10.05 33.84 6.41
CA ASP A 3 -10.81 33.16 7.47
C ASP A 3 -11.38 31.78 7.06
N TRP A 4 -11.85 31.64 5.81
CA TRP A 4 -12.37 30.37 5.32
C TRP A 4 -11.24 29.35 5.07
N ILE A 5 -10.11 29.79 4.50
CA ILE A 5 -8.94 28.94 4.28
C ILE A 5 -8.35 28.48 5.62
N ASP A 6 -8.26 29.37 6.60
CA ASP A 6 -7.72 29.04 7.92
C ASP A 6 -8.63 28.04 8.66
N ARG A 7 -9.95 28.17 8.52
CA ARG A 7 -10.90 27.17 9.04
C ARG A 7 -10.73 25.80 8.37
N LEU A 8 -10.54 25.75 7.04
CA LEU A 8 -10.28 24.49 6.34
C LEU A 8 -8.97 23.84 6.79
N ARG A 9 -7.91 24.62 6.94
CA ARG A 9 -6.61 24.13 7.45
C ARG A 9 -6.71 23.61 8.88
N ALA A 10 -7.47 24.30 9.74
CA ALA A 10 -7.70 23.84 11.11
C ALA A 10 -8.42 22.49 11.12
N ALA A 11 -9.51 22.36 10.33
CA ALA A 11 -10.24 21.09 10.23
C ALA A 11 -9.38 19.95 9.66
N ASP A 12 -8.53 20.24 8.68
CA ASP A 12 -7.58 19.27 8.11
C ASP A 12 -6.54 18.83 9.16
N ASN A 13 -5.96 19.77 9.90
CA ASN A 13 -5.02 19.46 10.99
C ASN A 13 -5.68 18.64 12.12
N ASP A 14 -6.91 18.98 12.51
CA ASP A 14 -7.65 18.23 13.52
C ASP A 14 -7.87 16.79 13.04
N ARG A 15 -8.22 16.61 11.75
CA ARG A 15 -8.36 15.30 11.14
C ARG A 15 -7.05 14.52 11.10
N GLU A 16 -5.93 15.16 10.78
CA GLU A 16 -4.60 14.53 10.81
C GLU A 16 -4.20 14.07 12.21
N VAL A 17 -4.54 14.85 13.24
CA VAL A 17 -4.32 14.45 14.64
C VAL A 17 -5.15 13.21 15.00
N GLU A 18 -6.42 13.15 14.59
CA GLU A 18 -7.26 11.97 14.78
C GLU A 18 -6.71 10.72 14.09
N ILE A 19 -6.26 10.87 12.84
CA ILE A 19 -5.66 9.78 12.07
C ILE A 19 -4.36 9.31 12.74
N ALA A 20 -3.50 10.23 13.16
CA ALA A 20 -2.26 9.90 13.85
C ALA A 20 -2.50 9.13 15.16
N ALA A 21 -3.56 9.46 15.91
CA ALA A 21 -3.93 8.75 17.13
C ALA A 21 -4.37 7.28 16.87
N LYS A 22 -4.75 6.95 15.62
CA LYS A 22 -5.10 5.57 15.21
C LYS A 22 -3.89 4.73 14.79
N ALA A 23 -2.69 5.32 14.68
CA ALA A 23 -1.45 4.65 14.34
C ALA A 23 -0.78 3.96 15.55
N THR A 24 -1.54 3.19 16.33
CA THR A 24 -0.99 2.48 17.49
C THR A 24 -0.37 1.15 17.07
N PRO A 25 0.88 0.85 17.48
CA PRO A 25 1.51 -0.45 17.24
C PRO A 25 0.64 -1.60 17.75
N ALA A 26 0.63 -2.72 17.04
CA ALA A 26 -0.03 -3.95 17.47
C ALA A 26 1.02 -5.00 17.88
N GLU A 27 0.67 -5.90 18.83
CA GLU A 27 1.63 -6.78 19.49
C GLU A 27 2.12 -7.98 18.65
N LYS A 28 1.55 -8.25 17.46
CA LYS A 28 1.88 -9.45 16.63
C LYS A 28 1.69 -9.29 15.11
N MET A 29 1.23 -8.11 14.70
CA MET A 29 0.89 -7.75 13.34
C MET A 29 1.08 -6.24 13.23
N VAL A 30 0.92 -5.70 12.04
CA VAL A 30 1.15 -4.29 11.76
C VAL A 30 -0.18 -3.56 11.67
N ASN A 31 -0.31 -2.45 12.39
CA ASN A 31 -1.43 -1.53 12.17
C ASN A 31 -1.25 -0.86 10.80
N PRO A 32 -2.23 -0.95 9.87
CA PRO A 32 -2.11 -0.36 8.54
C PRO A 32 -1.89 1.16 8.55
N VAL A 33 -2.44 1.89 9.53
CA VAL A 33 -2.21 3.34 9.68
C VAL A 33 -0.77 3.63 10.10
N ASP A 34 -0.20 2.84 11.03
CA ASP A 34 1.20 2.94 11.45
C ASP A 34 2.15 2.65 10.27
N LEU A 35 1.88 1.59 9.51
CA LEU A 35 2.64 1.25 8.32
C LEU A 35 2.63 2.37 7.28
N CYS A 36 1.45 2.84 6.87
CA CYS A 36 1.35 3.87 5.84
C CYS A 36 2.02 5.19 6.27
N ARG A 37 1.92 5.59 7.54
CA ARG A 37 2.61 6.80 8.04
C ARG A 37 4.12 6.65 8.03
N ARG A 38 4.66 5.49 8.42
CA ARG A 38 6.11 5.23 8.37
C ARG A 38 6.61 5.12 6.93
N MET A 39 5.80 4.58 6.03
CA MET A 39 6.09 4.61 4.60
C MET A 39 6.11 6.04 4.04
N ASP A 40 5.11 6.87 4.37
CA ASP A 40 5.08 8.28 3.94
C ASP A 40 6.33 9.04 4.39
N ALA A 41 6.76 8.84 5.64
CA ALA A 41 7.93 9.49 6.21
C ALA A 41 9.26 9.18 5.47
N VAL A 42 9.33 8.08 4.71
CA VAL A 42 10.53 7.68 3.96
C VAL A 42 10.43 7.89 2.46
N LEU A 43 9.32 8.42 1.94
CA LEU A 43 9.18 8.71 0.51
C LEU A 43 10.16 9.81 0.07
N GLU A 44 10.81 9.58 -1.06
CA GLU A 44 11.56 10.64 -1.75
C GLU A 44 10.61 11.68 -2.35
N GLU A 45 11.11 12.91 -2.54
CA GLU A 45 10.36 14.02 -3.14
C GLU A 45 9.86 13.72 -4.56
N ASP A 46 10.55 12.85 -5.28
CA ASP A 46 10.18 12.46 -6.65
C ASP A 46 9.47 11.11 -6.73
N SER A 47 9.03 10.54 -5.60
CA SER A 47 8.36 9.24 -5.56
C SER A 47 7.07 9.23 -6.39
N VAL A 48 6.80 8.09 -7.04
CA VAL A 48 5.51 7.78 -7.66
C VAL A 48 4.87 6.64 -6.89
N LEU A 49 3.66 6.85 -6.41
CA LEU A 49 2.84 5.85 -5.74
C LEU A 49 1.84 5.28 -6.74
N VAL A 50 1.80 3.96 -6.83
CA VAL A 50 0.77 3.22 -7.56
C VAL A 50 -0.05 2.43 -6.57
N ALA A 51 -1.37 2.60 -6.58
CA ALA A 51 -2.26 2.01 -5.60
C ALA A 51 -3.24 1.03 -6.28
N ASP A 52 -3.25 -0.21 -5.81
CA ASP A 52 -4.05 -1.30 -6.37
C ASP A 52 -4.59 -2.19 -5.24
N GLY A 53 -5.88 -2.10 -4.95
CA GLY A 53 -6.50 -2.84 -3.85
C GLY A 53 -7.75 -2.17 -3.32
N GLY A 54 -8.25 -2.69 -2.21
CA GLY A 54 -9.38 -2.13 -1.48
C GLY A 54 -8.93 -1.45 -0.19
N ASP A 55 -9.08 -2.14 0.93
CA ASP A 55 -9.05 -1.49 2.24
C ASP A 55 -7.70 -0.93 2.67
N PHE A 56 -6.61 -1.64 2.38
CA PHE A 56 -5.25 -1.15 2.63
C PHE A 56 -4.93 0.09 1.80
N VAL A 57 -5.27 0.08 0.51
CA VAL A 57 -5.10 1.22 -0.39
C VAL A 57 -5.96 2.40 0.03
N ALA A 58 -7.20 2.15 0.44
CA ALA A 58 -8.05 3.17 1.01
C ALA A 58 -7.44 3.73 2.30
N THR A 59 -6.80 2.93 3.15
CA THR A 59 -6.07 3.47 4.32
C THR A 59 -4.90 4.35 3.89
N ALA A 60 -4.13 3.93 2.88
CA ALA A 60 -3.03 4.71 2.33
C ALA A 60 -3.49 6.07 1.77
N SER A 61 -4.65 6.15 1.13
CA SER A 61 -5.17 7.42 0.58
C SER A 61 -5.53 8.46 1.65
N TYR A 62 -5.73 8.07 2.91
CA TYR A 62 -5.93 9.01 4.03
C TYR A 62 -4.64 9.35 4.76
N THR A 63 -3.54 8.65 4.52
CA THR A 63 -2.35 8.68 5.40
C THR A 63 -1.05 8.97 4.66
N MET A 64 -1.02 8.79 3.34
CA MET A 64 0.14 9.04 2.49
C MET A 64 -0.15 10.20 1.56
N SER A 65 0.85 11.06 1.38
CA SER A 65 0.75 12.28 0.56
C SER A 65 1.69 12.20 -0.65
N PRO A 66 1.19 12.10 -1.89
CA PRO A 66 2.05 12.24 -3.06
C PRO A 66 2.74 13.61 -3.06
N ARG A 67 4.06 13.65 -3.28
CA ARG A 67 4.89 14.87 -3.21
C ARG A 67 4.73 15.81 -4.41
N GLY A 68 3.75 15.56 -5.28
CA GLY A 68 3.45 16.41 -6.43
C GLY A 68 2.35 15.89 -7.34
N PRO A 69 1.98 16.65 -8.38
CA PRO A 69 0.99 16.22 -9.35
C PRO A 69 1.49 15.00 -10.14
N LEU A 70 0.55 14.12 -10.52
CA LEU A 70 0.83 12.89 -11.27
C LEU A 70 1.81 11.94 -10.54
N ARG A 71 1.81 11.96 -9.21
CA ARG A 71 2.59 11.07 -8.34
C ARG A 71 1.75 10.04 -7.59
N TRP A 72 0.45 9.99 -7.84
CA TRP A 72 -0.46 8.96 -7.37
C TRP A 72 -1.23 8.42 -8.57
N LEU A 73 -1.13 7.10 -8.80
CA LEU A 73 -1.81 6.39 -9.87
C LEU A 73 -2.66 5.29 -9.25
N ASP A 74 -3.95 5.26 -9.58
CA ASP A 74 -4.90 4.25 -9.10
C ASP A 74 -5.88 3.93 -10.25
N PRO A 75 -6.74 2.90 -10.15
CA PRO A 75 -7.63 2.52 -11.25
C PRO A 75 -8.75 3.53 -11.54
N GLY A 76 -8.81 4.64 -10.78
CA GLY A 76 -9.82 5.67 -10.86
C GLY A 76 -11.22 5.10 -10.73
N VAL A 77 -12.15 5.68 -11.48
CA VAL A 77 -13.58 5.33 -11.45
C VAL A 77 -13.89 3.90 -11.88
N PHE A 78 -12.97 3.22 -12.55
CA PHE A 78 -13.22 1.86 -13.03
C PHE A 78 -12.94 0.80 -11.96
N GLY A 79 -12.20 1.15 -10.90
CA GLY A 79 -12.01 0.27 -9.74
C GLY A 79 -11.37 -1.09 -10.08
N THR A 80 -10.63 -1.19 -11.19
CA THR A 80 -10.01 -2.46 -11.64
C THR A 80 -8.87 -2.86 -10.72
N LEU A 81 -8.99 -4.05 -10.12
CA LEU A 81 -7.90 -4.71 -9.41
C LEU A 81 -6.89 -5.31 -10.40
N GLY A 82 -5.61 -5.27 -10.05
CA GLY A 82 -4.51 -5.81 -10.86
C GLY A 82 -3.80 -4.79 -11.74
N VAL A 83 -4.12 -3.49 -11.64
CA VAL A 83 -3.46 -2.42 -12.38
C VAL A 83 -2.04 -2.14 -11.91
N GLY A 84 -1.68 -2.55 -10.69
CA GLY A 84 -0.49 -2.10 -9.96
C GLY A 84 0.79 -2.27 -10.74
N ALA A 85 1.11 -3.48 -11.20
CA ALA A 85 2.40 -3.73 -11.84
C ALA A 85 2.52 -3.04 -13.20
N GLY A 86 1.45 -3.06 -13.99
CA GLY A 86 1.41 -2.41 -15.30
C GLY A 86 1.58 -0.90 -15.20
N PHE A 87 0.89 -0.26 -14.24
CA PHE A 87 1.03 1.18 -13.99
C PHE A 87 2.42 1.52 -13.46
N ALA A 88 2.98 0.72 -12.56
CA ALA A 88 4.33 0.92 -12.05
C ALA A 88 5.40 0.78 -13.13
N LEU A 89 5.27 -0.20 -14.03
CA LEU A 89 6.16 -0.35 -15.19
C LEU A 89 6.11 0.90 -16.07
N GLY A 90 4.91 1.36 -16.43
CA GLY A 90 4.73 2.57 -17.22
C GLY A 90 5.30 3.82 -16.53
N ALA A 91 5.01 3.99 -15.24
CA ALA A 91 5.50 5.11 -14.45
C ALA A 91 7.03 5.14 -14.36
N LYS A 92 7.66 3.99 -14.09
CA LYS A 92 9.11 3.88 -13.99
C LYS A 92 9.80 4.12 -15.33
N LEU A 93 9.23 3.65 -16.44
CA LEU A 93 9.77 3.93 -17.77
C LEU A 93 9.60 5.41 -18.19
N ALA A 94 8.49 6.05 -17.79
CA ALA A 94 8.26 7.46 -18.05
C ALA A 94 9.11 8.38 -17.15
N ARG A 95 9.48 7.91 -15.95
CA ARG A 95 10.31 8.61 -14.97
C ARG A 95 11.39 7.69 -14.40
N PRO A 96 12.46 7.40 -15.15
CA PRO A 96 13.48 6.41 -14.77
C PRO A 96 14.15 6.68 -13.42
N GLU A 97 14.34 7.95 -13.06
CA GLU A 97 14.99 8.34 -11.81
C GLU A 97 14.06 8.26 -10.58
N ALA A 98 12.75 8.33 -10.79
CA ALA A 98 11.79 8.38 -9.68
C ALA A 98 11.73 7.07 -8.89
N GLU A 99 11.67 7.17 -7.57
CA GLU A 99 11.37 6.02 -6.71
C GLU A 99 9.91 5.58 -6.94
N THR A 100 9.70 4.38 -7.48
CA THR A 100 8.35 3.89 -7.81
C THR A 100 7.90 2.86 -6.79
N TRP A 101 6.81 3.17 -6.10
CA TRP A 101 6.19 2.34 -5.08
C TRP A 101 4.88 1.76 -5.59
N ILE A 102 4.59 0.52 -5.21
CA ILE A 102 3.29 -0.11 -5.42
C ILE A 102 2.68 -0.46 -4.07
N LEU A 103 1.45 -0.03 -3.83
CA LEU A 103 0.65 -0.38 -2.67
C LEU A 103 -0.39 -1.40 -3.12
N TYR A 104 -0.25 -2.63 -2.64
CA TYR A 104 -1.15 -3.73 -2.95
C TYR A 104 -2.00 -4.13 -1.75
N GLY A 105 -3.26 -4.49 -1.99
CA GLY A 105 -3.92 -5.50 -1.16
C GLY A 105 -3.40 -6.91 -1.51
N ASP A 106 -3.42 -7.84 -0.57
CA ASP A 106 -3.06 -9.23 -0.82
C ASP A 106 -3.93 -9.92 -1.89
N GLY A 107 -5.21 -9.58 -1.99
CA GLY A 107 -6.05 -10.05 -3.07
C GLY A 107 -5.64 -9.47 -4.44
N SER A 108 -5.31 -8.18 -4.52
CA SER A 108 -5.01 -7.50 -5.78
C SER A 108 -3.64 -7.87 -6.35
N VAL A 109 -2.63 -8.08 -5.50
CA VAL A 109 -1.29 -8.50 -5.95
C VAL A 109 -1.37 -9.80 -6.76
N GLY A 110 -2.30 -10.71 -6.43
CA GLY A 110 -2.49 -11.97 -7.14
C GLY A 110 -2.77 -11.82 -8.65
N TYR A 111 -3.30 -10.67 -9.09
CA TYR A 111 -3.57 -10.42 -10.52
C TYR A 111 -2.34 -10.05 -11.33
N SER A 112 -1.33 -9.43 -10.71
CA SER A 112 -0.19 -8.86 -11.43
C SER A 112 1.18 -9.23 -10.85
N LEU A 113 1.23 -10.15 -9.88
CA LEU A 113 2.47 -10.64 -9.27
C LEU A 113 3.46 -11.21 -10.29
N ALA A 114 2.98 -11.86 -11.35
CA ALA A 114 3.82 -12.43 -12.40
C ALA A 114 4.68 -11.39 -13.13
N GLU A 115 4.30 -10.10 -13.10
CA GLU A 115 5.10 -9.01 -13.67
C GLU A 115 6.40 -8.76 -12.90
N PHE A 116 6.61 -9.38 -11.74
CA PHE A 116 7.95 -9.44 -11.13
C PHE A 116 8.98 -10.10 -12.06
N ASP A 117 8.58 -11.04 -12.94
CA ASP A 117 9.46 -11.54 -14.02
C ASP A 117 9.89 -10.39 -14.93
N THR A 118 8.92 -9.61 -15.40
CA THR A 118 9.16 -8.45 -16.28
C THR A 118 10.09 -7.46 -15.60
N PHE A 119 9.83 -7.12 -14.34
CA PHE A 119 10.69 -6.20 -13.59
C PHE A 119 12.12 -6.72 -13.46
N ALA A 120 12.29 -8.00 -13.09
CA ALA A 120 13.61 -8.59 -12.91
C ALA A 120 14.38 -8.70 -14.23
N ARG A 121 13.72 -9.19 -15.28
CA ARG A 121 14.33 -9.42 -16.61
C ARG A 121 14.76 -8.12 -17.30
N HIS A 122 14.06 -7.01 -17.04
CA HIS A 122 14.38 -5.70 -17.60
C HIS A 122 15.14 -4.78 -16.63
N GLY A 123 15.43 -5.23 -15.41
CA GLY A 123 16.10 -4.41 -14.40
C GLY A 123 15.32 -3.15 -14.03
N VAL A 124 14.00 -3.27 -13.88
CA VAL A 124 13.10 -2.17 -13.50
C VAL A 124 12.90 -2.21 -11.98
N PRO A 125 13.58 -1.35 -11.20
CA PRO A 125 13.44 -1.37 -9.75
C PRO A 125 12.14 -0.70 -9.33
N VAL A 126 11.28 -1.48 -8.67
CA VAL A 126 10.06 -1.03 -8.00
C VAL A 126 10.07 -1.52 -6.56
N ILE A 127 9.40 -0.81 -5.66
CA ILE A 127 9.19 -1.25 -4.27
C ILE A 127 7.70 -1.52 -4.09
N ALA A 128 7.31 -2.79 -4.11
CA ALA A 128 5.93 -3.19 -3.83
C ALA A 128 5.75 -3.48 -2.34
N VAL A 129 4.67 -3.00 -1.75
CA VAL A 129 4.24 -3.30 -0.38
C VAL A 129 2.85 -3.92 -0.46
N VAL A 130 2.74 -5.17 -0.01
CA VAL A 130 1.48 -5.89 0.10
C VAL A 130 0.97 -5.76 1.53
N GLY A 131 -0.15 -5.08 1.69
CA GLY A 131 -0.96 -5.13 2.90
C GLY A 131 -1.72 -6.45 2.94
N ASN A 132 -1.24 -7.39 3.75
CA ASN A 132 -1.76 -8.75 3.84
C ASN A 132 -2.56 -8.92 5.14
N ASP A 133 -3.86 -8.71 5.06
CA ASP A 133 -4.82 -9.01 6.13
C ASP A 133 -5.51 -10.37 5.94
N ALA A 134 -5.19 -11.08 4.85
CA ALA A 134 -5.79 -12.36 4.47
C ALA A 134 -7.29 -12.26 4.16
N CYS A 135 -7.74 -11.13 3.57
CA CYS A 135 -9.15 -10.92 3.29
C CYS A 135 -9.39 -9.87 2.19
N TRP A 136 -10.48 -10.04 1.44
CA TRP A 136 -11.09 -8.93 0.70
C TRP A 136 -11.81 -7.95 1.65
N SER A 137 -11.09 -7.33 2.59
CA SER A 137 -11.64 -6.61 3.74
C SER A 137 -12.61 -5.48 3.41
N GLN A 138 -12.42 -4.81 2.26
CA GLN A 138 -13.35 -3.76 1.83
C GLN A 138 -14.74 -4.34 1.54
N ILE A 139 -14.80 -5.51 0.89
CA ILE A 139 -16.04 -6.22 0.59
C ILE A 139 -16.60 -6.82 1.88
N ALA A 140 -15.76 -7.53 2.65
CA ALA A 140 -16.17 -8.21 3.87
C ALA A 140 -16.84 -7.27 4.88
N ARG A 141 -16.33 -6.04 5.02
CA ARG A 141 -16.88 -5.04 5.95
C ARG A 141 -18.36 -4.77 5.71
N GLU A 142 -18.76 -4.59 4.46
CA GLU A 142 -20.17 -4.33 4.12
C GLU A 142 -20.99 -5.62 4.12
N GLN A 143 -20.40 -6.70 3.64
CA GLN A 143 -21.06 -7.99 3.53
C GLN A 143 -21.45 -8.53 4.92
N VAL A 144 -20.58 -8.38 5.92
CA VAL A 144 -20.87 -8.77 7.31
C VAL A 144 -21.98 -7.93 7.92
N GLU A 145 -21.99 -6.61 7.70
CA GLU A 145 -23.03 -5.72 8.25
C GLU A 145 -24.40 -5.94 7.58
N ILE A 146 -24.43 -6.19 6.26
CA ILE A 146 -25.67 -6.32 5.49
C ILE A 146 -26.21 -7.75 5.48
N LEU A 147 -25.33 -8.75 5.35
CA LEU A 147 -25.69 -10.15 5.16
C LEU A 147 -25.39 -11.02 6.39
N GLY A 148 -24.61 -10.53 7.36
CA GLY A 148 -24.21 -11.31 8.55
C GLY A 148 -23.12 -12.35 8.28
N ASP A 149 -22.47 -12.32 7.11
CA ASP A 149 -21.49 -13.31 6.66
C ASP A 149 -20.49 -12.69 5.66
N ASP A 150 -19.26 -13.20 5.59
CA ASP A 150 -18.15 -12.70 4.75
C ASP A 150 -17.90 -13.56 3.50
N VAL A 151 -18.95 -14.19 2.98
CA VAL A 151 -18.90 -15.20 1.90
C VAL A 151 -17.98 -14.79 0.74
N GLY A 152 -16.90 -15.56 0.54
CA GLY A 152 -15.95 -15.38 -0.56
C GLY A 152 -14.86 -14.33 -0.31
N CYS A 153 -14.86 -13.69 0.86
CA CYS A 153 -13.85 -12.69 1.23
C CYS A 153 -12.59 -13.26 1.90
N PRO A 154 -12.64 -14.32 2.73
CA PRO A 154 -11.43 -14.87 3.35
C PRO A 154 -10.41 -15.36 2.32
N LEU A 155 -9.15 -14.96 2.52
CA LEU A 155 -8.00 -15.38 1.72
C LEU A 155 -6.99 -16.14 2.59
N ALA A 156 -6.04 -16.81 1.94
CA ALA A 156 -4.89 -17.37 2.65
C ALA A 156 -3.82 -16.29 2.83
N ARG A 157 -3.20 -16.27 4.03
CA ARG A 157 -2.03 -15.43 4.32
C ARG A 157 -0.81 -15.96 3.57
N THR A 158 -0.71 -15.60 2.30
CA THR A 158 0.26 -16.17 1.35
C THR A 158 1.62 -15.48 1.46
N ASP A 159 2.70 -16.23 1.23
CA ASP A 159 4.08 -15.76 1.22
C ASP A 159 4.43 -15.06 -0.11
N TYR A 160 3.80 -13.92 -0.42
CA TYR A 160 4.01 -13.19 -1.67
C TYR A 160 5.47 -12.77 -1.90
N HIS A 161 6.21 -12.51 -0.84
CA HIS A 161 7.63 -12.18 -0.87
C HIS A 161 8.47 -13.31 -1.47
N ARG A 162 8.17 -14.57 -1.14
CA ARG A 162 8.85 -15.75 -1.71
C ARG A 162 8.47 -15.99 -3.17
N ALA A 163 7.24 -15.69 -3.53
CA ALA A 163 6.82 -15.74 -4.92
C ALA A 163 7.58 -14.70 -5.76
N ALA A 164 7.74 -13.47 -5.26
CA ALA A 164 8.56 -12.44 -5.91
C ALA A 164 10.05 -12.86 -6.04
N GLU A 165 10.62 -13.50 -5.02
CA GLU A 165 11.98 -14.10 -5.11
C GLU A 165 12.06 -15.16 -6.22
N GLY A 166 11.03 -15.99 -6.37
CA GLY A 166 10.93 -16.97 -7.45
C GLY A 166 10.96 -16.37 -8.86
N PHE A 167 10.51 -15.12 -9.01
CA PHE A 167 10.60 -14.35 -10.25
C PHE A 167 11.90 -13.55 -10.40
N GLY A 168 12.83 -13.63 -9.43
CA GLY A 168 14.12 -12.94 -9.45
C GLY A 168 14.13 -11.57 -8.76
N GLY A 169 13.06 -11.22 -8.05
CA GLY A 169 13.02 -10.06 -7.16
C GLY A 169 13.63 -10.33 -5.78
N VAL A 170 13.51 -9.36 -4.88
CA VAL A 170 13.91 -9.45 -3.47
C VAL A 170 12.66 -9.43 -2.59
N GLY A 171 12.53 -10.42 -1.70
CA GLY A 171 11.41 -10.53 -0.78
C GLY A 171 11.76 -10.04 0.63
N PHE A 172 10.84 -9.30 1.25
CA PHE A 172 10.88 -8.98 2.68
C PHE A 172 9.54 -9.28 3.35
N VAL A 173 9.56 -9.48 4.66
CA VAL A 173 8.35 -9.63 5.49
C VAL A 173 8.40 -8.63 6.62
N ILE A 174 7.24 -8.03 6.93
CA ILE A 174 7.03 -7.26 8.16
C ILE A 174 5.90 -7.97 8.93
N GLY A 175 6.27 -8.66 10.00
CA GLY A 175 5.37 -9.31 10.94
C GLY A 175 4.96 -8.44 12.12
N GLU A 176 5.77 -7.44 12.50
CA GLU A 176 5.50 -6.55 13.63
C GLU A 176 6.01 -5.11 13.43
N SER A 177 5.47 -4.15 14.19
CA SER A 177 5.78 -2.73 14.02
C SER A 177 7.26 -2.36 14.23
N ALA A 178 8.05 -3.17 14.94
CA ALA A 178 9.48 -2.92 15.13
C ALA A 178 10.31 -3.19 13.86
N GLU A 179 9.77 -3.94 12.92
CA GLU A 179 10.45 -4.34 11.68
C GLU A 179 10.23 -3.34 10.54
N ILE A 180 9.30 -2.38 10.68
CA ILE A 180 8.88 -1.50 9.59
C ILE A 180 10.08 -0.69 9.05
N GLU A 181 10.73 0.12 9.88
CA GLU A 181 11.85 0.96 9.47
C GLU A 181 13.04 0.18 8.90
N PRO A 182 13.56 -0.88 9.56
CA PRO A 182 14.70 -1.61 9.01
C PRO A 182 14.36 -2.28 7.68
N VAL A 183 13.15 -2.81 7.51
CA VAL A 183 12.72 -3.43 6.25
C VAL A 183 12.53 -2.39 5.15
N LEU A 184 11.92 -1.23 5.43
CA LEU A 184 11.79 -0.14 4.46
C LEU A 184 13.16 0.37 3.98
N ALA A 185 14.13 0.49 4.90
CA ALA A 185 15.50 0.89 4.55
C ALA A 185 16.17 -0.15 3.63
N ALA A 186 16.09 -1.44 3.98
CA ALA A 186 16.66 -2.52 3.17
C ALA A 186 15.99 -2.65 1.80
N ALA A 187 14.68 -2.44 1.73
CA ALA A 187 13.92 -2.43 0.48
C ALA A 187 14.36 -1.30 -0.45
N LYS A 188 14.52 -0.08 0.09
CA LYS A 188 15.04 1.05 -0.70
C LYS A 188 16.47 0.81 -1.17
N GLU A 189 17.33 0.22 -0.36
CA GLU A 189 18.69 -0.15 -0.75
C GLU A 189 18.70 -1.16 -1.91
N ALA A 190 17.91 -2.24 -1.80
CA ALA A 190 17.79 -3.25 -2.86
C ALA A 190 17.24 -2.66 -4.17
N ALA A 191 16.24 -1.78 -4.08
CA ALA A 191 15.69 -1.08 -5.24
C ALA A 191 16.73 -0.15 -5.90
N ARG A 192 17.51 0.59 -5.11
CA ARG A 192 18.62 1.42 -5.62
C ARG A 192 19.72 0.59 -6.27
N ALA A 193 19.88 -0.68 -5.87
CA ALA A 193 20.76 -1.64 -6.53
C ALA A 193 20.15 -2.26 -7.81
N GLY A 194 19.00 -1.77 -8.29
CA GLY A 194 18.37 -2.20 -9.53
C GLY A 194 17.51 -3.46 -9.40
N LYS A 195 17.13 -3.87 -8.19
CA LYS A 195 16.29 -5.04 -7.95
C LYS A 195 14.82 -4.64 -7.73
N PRO A 196 13.83 -5.33 -8.31
CA PRO A 196 12.46 -5.18 -7.86
C PRO A 196 12.28 -5.85 -6.49
N VAL A 197 11.53 -5.19 -5.62
CA VAL A 197 11.36 -5.59 -4.22
C VAL A 197 9.88 -5.80 -3.92
N LEU A 198 9.56 -6.85 -3.15
CA LEU A 198 8.24 -7.06 -2.56
C LEU A 198 8.36 -7.18 -1.04
N ILE A 199 7.68 -6.29 -0.32
CA ILE A 199 7.51 -6.33 1.13
C ILE A 199 6.11 -6.90 1.42
N ASN A 200 6.04 -8.02 2.14
CA ASN A 200 4.78 -8.62 2.59
C ASN A 200 4.51 -8.22 4.05
N ALA A 201 3.60 -7.28 4.27
CA ALA A 201 3.27 -6.78 5.61
C ALA A 201 2.03 -7.48 6.16
N HIS A 202 2.17 -8.19 7.28
CA HIS A 202 1.05 -8.84 7.94
C HIS A 202 0.23 -7.83 8.74
N LEU A 203 -0.95 -7.50 8.25
CA LEU A 203 -1.80 -6.47 8.81
C LEU A 203 -2.71 -6.99 9.92
N ALA A 204 -2.81 -6.20 10.99
CA ALA A 204 -3.80 -6.36 12.04
C ALA A 204 -5.15 -5.80 11.62
N THR A 205 -6.23 -6.34 12.15
CA THR A 205 -7.57 -5.76 12.00
C THR A 205 -7.65 -4.41 12.73
N THR A 206 -8.30 -3.42 12.10
CA THR A 206 -8.55 -2.10 12.72
C THR A 206 -9.97 -1.63 12.48
N ASP A 207 -10.41 -0.66 13.29
CA ASP A 207 -11.70 0.04 13.13
C ASP A 207 -11.58 1.32 12.29
N PHE A 208 -10.38 1.65 11.78
CA PHE A 208 -10.10 2.94 11.14
C PHE A 208 -11.04 3.25 9.97
N ARG A 209 -11.37 2.22 9.18
CA ARG A 209 -12.25 2.31 8.01
C ARG A 209 -13.71 1.95 8.32
N LYS A 210 -14.08 1.72 9.58
CA LYS A 210 -15.46 1.38 9.96
C LYS A 210 -16.43 2.50 9.55
N GLY A 211 -17.54 2.12 8.92
CA GLY A 211 -18.55 3.05 8.41
C GLY A 211 -18.17 3.78 7.11
N SER A 212 -17.00 3.48 6.53
CA SER A 212 -16.67 3.95 5.18
C SER A 212 -17.49 3.18 4.15
N ILE A 213 -18.04 3.90 3.18
CA ILE A 213 -18.79 3.32 2.06
C ILE A 213 -17.80 2.93 0.96
N SER A 214 -17.90 1.70 0.50
CA SER A 214 -17.26 1.20 -0.72
C SER A 214 -18.17 1.62 -1.88
N MET A 215 -17.77 2.64 -2.64
CA MET A 215 -18.43 3.01 -3.89
C MET A 215 -17.64 2.52 -5.09
#